data_AF-A0A924XMQ2-F1
#
_entry.id   AF-A0A924XMQ2-F1
#
_cell.length_a   1.000
_cell.length_b   1.000
_cell.length_c   1.000
_cell.angle_alpha   90.00
_cell.angle_beta   90.00
_cell.angle_gamma   90.00
#
_symmetry.space_group_name_H-M   'P 1'
#
loop_
_entity.id
_entity.type
_entity.pdbx_description
1 polymer ?
#
loop_
_entity_poly.entity_id
_entity_poly.type
_entity_poly.pdbx_seq_one_letter_code
_entity_poly.pdbx_strand_id
1 'polypeptide(L)'
;MERKKGSGLKHLCAKCLGVFIVILTIGFGAMAQDDSPSPILLTESNSTRALAVSSNQFRGFLPRKSTEVFFPGAKSRVVLFASNLALMPDETANAFRFYLEDADGKKFRLQVLSIRPVKGRSDVSAITVKLYDANAYNGQPEANGDVFANLTWRGMTSNVVKLGLGSTGGKLDSKLPDASISSDSPKSAEFQTSSDLISEESSKSENETSFSSLDAPTASRVRFMEQATFGPNAATDLRLRQIGHRRWIDEQFEKPYPSTPYPNLPLQVTNVPMTCDNICRRDFYSMYQLQNWFYKDALYGDAQLRRRVSWALAQMWVVSGTDTQQARWELEYIKILDKHAFGNYRDLMRDMTLNPAMGNYLDMVRSTRQNPNENYPREILQLFAVGLNEMNLDGTPKLDSTGSQIPTYDQNGVNQFTKIFTGWTLAPPQTPGIPNYIDPMVLVQNNHDTTAKTLFNYPGAPFSNIPAGQNGSVDLSNALDNIFNHPN
;
A
#
# COMPACT_ATOMS: atom_id res chain seq x y z
N MET A 1 -52.71 -52.96 -21.07
CA MET A 1 -53.76 -52.23 -20.32
C MET A 1 -53.25 -52.05 -18.90
N GLU A 2 -53.19 -50.90 -18.26
CA GLU A 2 -53.27 -49.50 -18.62
C GLU A 2 -52.70 -48.73 -17.40
N ARG A 3 -52.13 -47.56 -17.64
CA ARG A 3 -51.40 -46.72 -16.67
C ARG A 3 -52.31 -46.16 -15.55
N LYS A 4 -51.74 -45.83 -14.39
CA LYS A 4 -51.60 -44.42 -13.95
C LYS A 4 -50.75 -44.22 -12.67
N LYS A 5 -49.92 -43.16 -12.75
CA LYS A 5 -49.11 -42.47 -11.73
C LYS A 5 -49.95 -41.48 -10.92
N GLY A 6 -49.40 -41.04 -9.78
CA GLY A 6 -49.65 -39.73 -9.12
C GLY A 6 -49.86 -39.88 -7.61
N SER A 7 -48.82 -39.75 -6.78
CA SER A 7 -48.30 -38.54 -6.11
C SER A 7 -49.14 -38.02 -4.92
N GLY A 8 -48.49 -37.92 -3.75
CA GLY A 8 -48.92 -37.08 -2.62
C GLY A 8 -48.88 -37.74 -1.24
N LEU A 9 -47.87 -37.38 -0.42
CA LEU A 9 -47.94 -37.18 1.05
C LEU A 9 -46.54 -36.71 1.51
N LYS A 10 -46.28 -35.45 1.87
CA LYS A 10 -46.65 -34.70 3.09
C LYS A 10 -46.22 -35.36 4.42
N HIS A 11 -45.27 -34.68 5.06
CA HIS A 11 -44.95 -34.57 6.51
C HIS A 11 -44.05 -35.60 7.22
N LEU A 12 -42.78 -35.21 7.43
CA LEU A 12 -42.07 -34.97 8.71
C LEU A 12 -40.61 -34.64 8.30
N CYS A 13 -39.87 -33.65 8.80
CA CYS A 13 -39.81 -33.08 10.14
C CYS A 13 -39.17 -31.69 10.04
N ALA A 14 -39.78 -30.70 10.70
CA ALA A 14 -39.19 -29.39 10.93
C ALA A 14 -38.21 -29.49 12.11
N LYS A 15 -36.97 -29.02 11.93
CA LYS A 15 -36.10 -28.32 12.91
C LYS A 15 -34.64 -28.39 12.44
N CYS A 16 -34.17 -27.28 11.87
CA CYS A 16 -32.81 -26.75 12.03
C CYS A 16 -32.82 -25.35 11.42
N LEU A 17 -33.29 -24.41 12.23
CA LEU A 17 -33.25 -22.98 11.98
C LEU A 17 -31.76 -22.58 11.96
N GLY A 18 -31.23 -22.24 10.78
CA GLY A 18 -29.89 -21.72 10.62
C GLY A 18 -29.75 -20.40 11.36
N VAL A 19 -28.81 -20.35 12.29
CA VAL A 19 -28.43 -19.16 13.07
C VAL A 19 -27.94 -18.09 12.11
N PHE A 20 -28.70 -16.99 12.00
CA PHE A 20 -28.19 -15.73 11.48
C PHE A 20 -27.12 -15.23 12.45
N ILE A 21 -25.86 -15.28 12.02
CA ILE A 21 -24.79 -14.56 12.69
C ILE A 21 -25.02 -13.08 12.39
N VAL A 22 -25.62 -12.38 13.35
CA VAL A 22 -25.54 -10.92 13.44
C VAL A 22 -24.08 -10.60 13.75
N ILE A 23 -23.33 -10.19 12.73
CA ILE A 23 -22.02 -9.57 12.93
C ILE A 23 -22.32 -8.23 13.59
N LEU A 24 -22.10 -8.16 14.91
CA LEU A 24 -21.99 -6.90 15.63
C LEU A 24 -20.76 -6.20 15.05
N THR A 25 -20.99 -5.25 14.14
CA THR A 25 -20.00 -4.27 13.72
C THR A 25 -19.69 -3.41 14.93
N ILE A 26 -18.70 -3.81 15.73
CA ILE A 26 -17.96 -2.85 16.53
C ILE A 26 -17.18 -2.05 15.50
N GLY A 27 -17.76 -0.90 15.13
CA GLY A 27 -17.06 0.11 14.38
C GLY A 27 -15.80 0.48 15.16
N PHE A 28 -14.67 -0.03 14.72
CA PHE A 28 -13.46 0.76 14.84
C PHE A 28 -13.74 2.00 14.00
N GLY A 29 -14.07 3.09 14.68
CA GLY A 29 -14.01 4.40 14.06
C GLY A 29 -12.64 4.47 13.39
N ALA A 30 -12.64 4.66 12.07
CA ALA A 30 -11.50 5.26 11.42
C ALA A 30 -11.19 6.51 12.23
N MET A 31 -10.14 6.47 13.05
CA MET A 31 -9.56 7.71 13.55
C MET A 31 -9.20 8.45 12.27
N ALA A 32 -9.89 9.57 12.07
CA ALA A 32 -9.70 10.48 10.97
C ALA A 32 -8.19 10.63 10.70
N GLN A 33 -7.83 10.65 9.42
CA GLN A 33 -6.57 11.23 8.99
C GLN A 33 -6.55 12.65 9.58
N ASP A 34 -5.76 12.81 10.64
CA ASP A 34 -5.61 14.05 11.40
C ASP A 34 -5.25 15.16 10.40
N ASP A 35 -6.15 16.13 10.21
CA ASP A 35 -6.03 17.37 9.38
C ASP A 35 -4.81 18.18 9.85
N SER A 36 -3.64 17.60 9.63
CA SER A 36 -2.36 18.18 9.98
C SER A 36 -2.11 19.29 8.97
N PRO A 37 -1.69 20.48 9.38
CA PRO A 37 -1.54 21.57 8.44
C PRO A 37 -0.16 21.50 7.74
N SER A 38 -0.06 21.98 6.49
CA SER A 38 1.20 21.95 5.73
C SER A 38 2.30 22.76 6.43
N PRO A 39 3.50 22.20 6.65
CA PRO A 39 4.58 22.91 7.34
C PRO A 39 5.01 24.17 6.58
N ILE A 40 5.44 25.21 7.29
CA ILE A 40 5.94 26.46 6.66
C ILE A 40 7.34 26.75 7.16
N LEU A 41 8.35 26.70 6.28
CA LEU A 41 9.70 27.17 6.54
C LEU A 41 9.74 28.70 6.56
N LEU A 42 10.23 29.27 7.66
CA LEU A 42 10.36 30.71 7.83
C LEU A 42 11.52 31.27 6.99
N THR A 43 11.32 32.46 6.45
CA THR A 43 12.33 33.19 5.68
C THR A 43 12.81 34.45 6.40
N GLU A 44 13.96 34.97 5.97
CA GLU A 44 14.38 36.32 6.32
C GLU A 44 13.40 37.36 5.75
N SER A 45 13.22 38.48 6.44
CA SER A 45 12.32 39.55 6.01
C SER A 45 12.72 40.07 4.61
N ASN A 46 11.75 40.22 3.71
CA ASN A 46 11.96 40.64 2.32
C ASN A 46 12.89 39.72 1.50
N SER A 47 12.97 38.44 1.85
CA SER A 47 13.85 37.47 1.20
C SER A 47 13.17 36.10 1.03
N THR A 48 13.58 35.36 0.00
CA THR A 48 13.20 33.93 -0.18
C THR A 48 14.17 32.99 0.52
N ARG A 49 15.20 33.53 1.20
CA ARG A 49 16.19 32.75 1.95
C ARG A 49 15.62 32.27 3.27
N ALA A 50 15.87 31.01 3.58
CA ALA A 50 15.49 30.43 4.85
C ALA A 50 16.10 31.23 6.01
N LEU A 51 15.30 31.51 7.04
CA LEU A 51 15.85 31.88 8.33
C LEU A 51 16.56 30.64 8.89
N ALA A 52 17.88 30.66 8.93
CA ALA A 52 18.67 29.50 9.32
C ALA A 52 19.94 29.91 10.06
N VAL A 53 20.37 29.12 11.04
CA VAL A 53 21.65 29.35 11.74
C VAL A 53 22.45 28.07 11.86
N SER A 54 23.77 28.19 11.99
CA SER A 54 24.60 27.03 12.36
C SER A 54 24.17 26.51 13.73
N SER A 55 24.15 25.18 13.94
CA SER A 55 23.71 24.61 15.23
C SER A 55 24.47 25.17 16.43
N ASN A 56 25.76 25.50 16.24
CA ASN A 56 26.62 26.06 17.27
C ASN A 56 26.24 27.49 17.67
N GLN A 57 25.46 28.19 16.85
CA GLN A 57 24.96 29.55 17.10
C GLN A 57 23.53 29.54 17.67
N PHE A 58 22.81 28.41 17.58
CA PHE A 58 21.47 28.32 18.13
C PHE A 58 21.51 28.29 19.67
N ARG A 59 20.69 29.13 20.31
CA ARG A 59 20.59 29.25 21.77
C ARG A 59 19.19 28.95 22.31
N GLY A 60 18.34 28.32 21.48
CA GLY A 60 16.96 28.00 21.82
C GLY A 60 15.94 29.06 21.43
N PHE A 61 16.38 30.27 21.08
CA PHE A 61 15.52 31.38 20.66
C PHE A 61 15.56 31.59 19.15
N LEU A 62 14.53 32.20 18.60
CA LEU A 62 14.48 32.59 17.19
C LEU A 62 15.61 33.60 16.91
N PRO A 63 16.46 33.38 15.91
CA PRO A 63 17.64 34.21 15.68
C PRO A 63 17.25 35.56 15.08
N ARG A 64 17.94 36.62 15.50
CA ARG A 64 17.82 37.96 14.90
C ARG A 64 18.59 38.10 13.59
N LYS A 65 19.62 37.26 13.40
CA LYS A 65 20.46 37.24 12.21
C LYS A 65 20.66 35.79 11.76
N SER A 66 20.45 35.57 10.47
CA SER A 66 20.67 34.29 9.80
C SER A 66 22.15 34.07 9.49
N THR A 67 22.58 32.82 9.39
CA THR A 67 23.85 32.47 8.77
C THR A 67 23.68 32.50 7.26
N GLU A 68 24.44 33.35 6.57
CA GLU A 68 24.29 33.56 5.12
C GLU A 68 24.62 32.30 4.30
N VAL A 69 25.61 31.52 4.74
CA VAL A 69 26.19 30.40 4.00
C VAL A 69 26.55 29.25 4.92
N PHE A 70 26.29 28.02 4.46
CA PHE A 70 26.68 26.79 5.14
C PHE A 70 27.69 25.98 4.32
N PHE A 71 28.54 25.23 4.99
CA PHE A 71 29.50 24.33 4.33
C PHE A 71 29.06 22.89 4.59
N PRO A 72 28.63 22.14 3.58
CA PRO A 72 28.26 20.74 3.74
C PRO A 72 29.45 19.90 4.26
N GLY A 73 29.19 18.96 5.17
CA GLY A 73 30.24 18.12 5.75
C GLY A 73 29.80 17.37 7.00
N ALA A 74 30.52 16.31 7.38
CA ALA A 74 30.09 15.34 8.39
C ALA A 74 29.71 15.94 9.77
N LYS A 75 30.31 17.08 10.12
CA LYS A 75 30.04 17.82 11.36
C LYS A 75 29.07 19.01 11.18
N SER A 76 28.71 19.32 9.93
CA SER A 76 27.89 20.48 9.58
C SER A 76 26.43 20.24 9.88
N ARG A 77 25.86 21.16 10.65
CA ARG A 77 24.46 21.13 11.09
C ARG A 77 23.87 22.53 10.97
N VAL A 78 22.72 22.60 10.32
CA VAL A 78 21.93 23.81 10.18
C VAL A 78 20.65 23.68 11.00
N VAL A 79 20.22 24.77 11.60
CA VAL A 79 18.93 24.88 12.28
C VAL A 79 18.05 25.79 11.45
N LEU A 80 16.97 25.24 10.90
CA LEU A 80 15.91 25.98 10.23
C LEU A 80 14.71 26.14 11.17
N PHE A 81 13.83 27.09 10.87
CA PHE A 81 12.64 27.35 11.67
C PHE A 81 11.39 27.10 10.85
N ALA A 82 10.44 26.34 11.42
CA ALA A 82 9.18 26.05 10.78
C ALA A 82 8.00 26.33 11.70
N SER A 83 6.92 26.86 11.14
CA SER A 83 5.61 26.98 11.78
C SER A 83 4.63 25.96 11.19
N ASN A 84 3.41 25.98 11.71
CA ASN A 84 2.32 25.13 11.23
C ASN A 84 2.60 23.63 11.45
N LEU A 85 3.10 23.30 12.63
CA LEU A 85 3.43 21.93 13.05
C LEU A 85 2.61 21.57 14.29
N ALA A 86 1.61 20.72 14.11
CA ALA A 86 0.81 20.14 15.19
C ALA A 86 1.42 18.78 15.61
N LEU A 87 2.51 18.83 16.38
CA LEU A 87 3.23 17.62 16.79
C LEU A 87 2.43 16.82 17.83
N MET A 88 2.32 15.51 17.63
CA MET A 88 1.87 14.61 18.71
C MET A 88 2.91 14.52 19.83
N PRO A 89 2.53 14.17 21.07
CA PRO A 89 3.45 14.08 22.21
C PRO A 89 4.71 13.22 21.97
N ASP A 90 4.60 12.18 21.14
CA ASP A 90 5.70 11.27 20.79
C ASP A 90 6.26 11.46 19.36
N GLU A 91 5.88 12.55 18.69
CA GLU A 91 6.33 12.82 17.32
C GLU A 91 7.74 13.43 17.33
N THR A 92 8.67 12.76 16.64
CA THR A 92 10.10 13.10 16.66
C THR A 92 10.60 13.51 15.28
N ALA A 93 11.87 13.95 15.21
CA ALA A 93 12.54 14.31 13.96
C ALA A 93 12.44 13.26 12.83
N ASN A 94 12.20 12.00 13.18
CA ASN A 94 12.01 10.91 12.21
C ASN A 94 10.74 11.04 11.34
N ALA A 95 9.75 11.83 11.78
CA ALA A 95 8.55 12.16 11.00
C ALA A 95 8.82 13.17 9.87
N PHE A 96 10.00 13.79 9.89
CA PHE A 96 10.40 14.83 8.95
C PHE A 96 11.40 14.31 7.92
N ARG A 97 11.35 14.89 6.72
CA ARG A 97 12.41 14.78 5.71
C ARG A 97 12.76 16.17 5.25
N PHE A 98 14.05 16.39 5.01
CA PHE A 98 14.53 17.65 4.47
C PHE A 98 15.20 17.37 3.13
N TYR A 99 14.85 18.16 2.12
CA TYR A 99 15.39 18.01 0.78
C TYR A 99 16.11 19.29 0.38
N LEU A 100 17.20 19.09 -0.36
CA LEU A 100 17.86 20.13 -1.13
C LEU A 100 17.77 19.79 -2.61
N GLU A 101 17.71 20.80 -3.47
CA GLU A 101 17.80 20.66 -4.91
C GLU A 101 18.78 21.72 -5.44
N ASP A 102 19.81 21.28 -6.17
CA ASP A 102 20.79 22.18 -6.77
C ASP A 102 20.32 22.75 -8.13
N ALA A 103 21.15 23.60 -8.74
CA ALA A 103 20.83 24.25 -10.01
C ALA A 103 20.74 23.31 -11.21
N ASP A 104 21.28 22.10 -11.10
CA ASP A 104 21.18 21.08 -12.14
C ASP A 104 19.95 20.16 -11.90
N GLY A 105 19.09 20.48 -10.92
CA GLY A 105 17.89 19.73 -10.56
C GLY A 105 18.17 18.48 -9.72
N LYS A 106 19.40 18.32 -9.22
CA LYS A 106 19.79 17.15 -8.46
C LYS A 106 19.30 17.28 -7.02
N LYS A 107 18.53 16.28 -6.58
CA LYS A 107 17.88 16.27 -5.27
C LYS A 107 18.71 15.50 -4.24
N PHE A 108 18.94 16.12 -3.08
CA PHE A 108 19.60 15.53 -1.93
C PHE A 108 18.63 15.39 -0.79
N ARG A 109 18.60 14.23 -0.14
CA ARG A 109 17.76 14.00 1.04
C ARG A 109 18.65 13.99 2.28
N LEU A 110 18.39 14.91 3.19
CA LEU A 110 19.19 15.10 4.39
C LEU A 110 18.46 14.63 5.65
N GLN A 111 19.26 14.22 6.64
CA GLN A 111 18.75 13.74 7.91
C GLN A 111 18.33 14.92 8.80
N VAL A 112 17.08 14.91 9.25
CA VAL A 112 16.62 15.75 10.36
C VAL A 112 17.03 15.09 11.68
N LEU A 113 17.83 15.79 12.47
CA LEU A 113 18.42 15.30 13.73
C LEU A 113 17.51 15.56 14.93
N SER A 114 16.86 16.72 14.98
CA SER A 114 15.98 17.08 16.09
C SER A 114 14.95 18.12 15.66
N ILE A 115 13.79 18.08 16.30
CA ILE A 115 12.78 19.13 16.28
C ILE A 115 12.52 19.55 17.72
N ARG A 116 12.50 20.86 17.99
CA ARG A 116 12.26 21.40 19.33
C ARG A 116 11.47 22.70 19.23
N PRO A 117 10.55 23.00 20.17
CA PRO A 117 9.90 24.30 20.21
C PRO A 117 10.94 25.42 20.43
N VAL A 118 10.71 26.57 19.82
CA VAL A 118 11.52 27.77 20.05
C VAL A 118 11.11 28.41 21.38
N LYS A 119 12.07 28.73 22.23
CA LYS A 119 11.83 29.43 23.50
C LYS A 119 11.14 30.77 23.23
N GLY A 120 10.00 30.99 23.89
CA GLY A 120 9.17 32.19 23.72
C GLY A 120 8.27 32.18 22.48
N ARG A 121 8.27 31.12 21.65
CA ARG A 121 7.46 30.97 20.44
C ARG A 121 7.01 29.52 20.27
N SER A 122 5.92 29.14 20.92
CA SER A 122 5.37 27.78 20.86
C SER A 122 4.79 27.41 19.49
N ASP A 123 4.49 28.41 18.66
CA ASP A 123 4.03 28.26 17.27
C ASP A 123 5.16 27.94 16.27
N VAL A 124 6.41 28.00 16.72
CA VAL A 124 7.59 27.77 15.87
C VAL A 124 8.46 26.66 16.44
N SER A 125 8.87 25.75 15.56
CA SER A 125 9.84 24.70 15.86
C SER A 125 11.18 24.97 15.19
N ALA A 126 12.26 24.75 15.94
CA ALA A 126 13.62 24.67 15.44
C ALA A 126 13.92 23.25 14.95
N ILE A 127 14.31 23.13 13.69
CA ILE A 127 14.57 21.88 12.98
C ILE A 127 16.07 21.82 12.68
N THR A 128 16.77 20.92 13.36
CA THR A 128 18.20 20.70 13.11
C THR A 128 18.39 19.65 12.03
N VAL A 129 19.08 20.01 10.96
CA VAL A 129 19.37 19.16 9.80
C VAL A 129 20.88 18.96 9.69
N LYS A 130 21.29 17.73 9.35
CA LYS A 130 22.68 17.42 9.02
C LYS A 130 22.95 17.73 7.56
N LEU A 131 23.87 18.66 7.26
CA LEU A 131 24.28 18.98 5.88
C LEU A 131 25.32 17.97 5.36
N TYR A 132 25.05 16.69 5.57
CA TYR A 132 25.89 15.59 5.13
C TYR A 132 25.08 14.32 5.01
N ASP A 133 25.12 13.70 3.82
CA ASP A 133 24.56 12.38 3.59
C ASP A 133 25.66 11.32 3.74
N ALA A 134 25.72 10.69 4.92
CA ALA A 134 26.69 9.62 5.19
C ALA A 134 26.44 8.34 4.36
N ASN A 135 25.25 8.22 3.77
CA ASN A 135 24.82 7.07 2.98
C ASN A 135 24.93 7.30 1.48
N ALA A 136 25.23 8.54 1.06
CA ALA A 136 25.48 8.99 -0.32
C ALA A 136 24.43 8.51 -1.36
N TYR A 137 23.13 8.57 -1.06
CA TYR A 137 22.08 8.06 -1.96
C TYR A 137 22.06 8.78 -3.32
N ASN A 138 22.28 10.10 -3.33
CA ASN A 138 22.48 10.93 -4.53
C ASN A 138 23.80 11.73 -4.46
N GLY A 139 24.76 11.29 -3.65
CA GLY A 139 25.99 12.03 -3.36
C GLY A 139 25.81 13.17 -2.35
N GLN A 140 26.84 14.00 -2.19
CA GLN A 140 26.91 15.09 -1.21
C GLN A 140 26.56 16.43 -1.89
N PRO A 141 25.73 17.30 -1.27
CA PRO A 141 25.55 18.66 -1.77
C PRO A 141 26.89 19.39 -1.86
N GLU A 142 27.15 20.01 -3.01
CA GLU A 142 28.35 20.80 -3.22
C GLU A 142 28.21 22.20 -2.61
N ALA A 143 29.34 22.79 -2.23
CA ALA A 143 29.41 24.12 -1.67
C ALA A 143 29.57 25.16 -2.81
N ASN A 144 28.60 25.23 -3.72
CA ASN A 144 28.72 25.96 -5.00
C ASN A 144 27.60 27.00 -5.26
N GLY A 145 26.82 27.39 -4.26
CA GLY A 145 25.80 28.44 -4.38
C GLY A 145 24.51 28.18 -3.62
N ASP A 146 23.47 28.92 -4.00
CA ASP A 146 22.11 28.73 -3.50
C ASP A 146 21.51 27.42 -4.03
N VAL A 147 20.86 26.69 -3.12
CA VAL A 147 20.03 25.52 -3.40
C VAL A 147 18.59 25.78 -2.96
N PHE A 148 17.63 25.10 -3.58
CA PHE A 148 16.26 25.05 -3.07
C PHE A 148 16.18 24.07 -1.92
N ALA A 149 15.42 24.42 -0.89
CA ALA A 149 15.20 23.60 0.29
C ALA A 149 13.71 23.49 0.62
N ASN A 150 13.27 22.30 1.00
CA ASN A 150 11.93 22.08 1.54
C ASN A 150 11.93 21.00 2.64
N LEU A 151 10.85 20.97 3.39
CA LEU A 151 10.60 20.05 4.49
C LEU A 151 9.31 19.28 4.19
N THR A 152 9.33 17.96 4.38
CA THR A 152 8.10 17.16 4.36
C THR A 152 7.77 16.60 5.73
N TRP A 153 6.50 16.64 6.11
CA TRP A 153 5.97 16.14 7.37
C TRP A 153 4.63 15.47 7.12
N ARG A 154 4.46 14.20 7.54
CA ARG A 154 3.24 13.38 7.31
C ARG A 154 2.75 13.36 5.85
N GLY A 155 3.68 13.43 4.88
CA GLY A 155 3.35 13.46 3.45
C GLY A 155 3.05 14.85 2.89
N MET A 156 2.87 15.87 3.73
CA MET A 156 2.73 17.26 3.30
C MET A 156 4.08 17.91 3.09
N THR A 157 4.16 18.81 2.13
CA THR A 157 5.41 19.51 1.75
C THR A 157 5.32 20.98 2.13
N SER A 158 6.41 21.55 2.61
CA SER A 158 6.49 22.97 2.92
C SER A 158 6.59 23.84 1.68
N ASN A 159 6.47 25.15 1.87
CA ASN A 159 7.03 26.11 0.92
C ASN A 159 8.52 25.81 0.63
N VAL A 160 8.97 26.22 -0.55
CA VAL A 160 10.36 26.12 -0.98
C VAL A 160 11.09 27.41 -0.61
N VAL A 161 12.29 27.30 -0.04
CA VAL A 161 13.15 28.41 0.37
C VAL A 161 14.56 28.26 -0.22
N LYS A 162 15.33 29.34 -0.27
CA LYS A 162 16.75 29.29 -0.67
C LYS A 162 17.64 29.02 0.54
N LEU A 163 18.68 28.22 0.35
CA LEU A 163 19.75 27.99 1.34
C LEU A 163 21.11 28.13 0.65
N GLY A 164 22.01 28.94 1.20
CA GLY A 164 23.35 29.15 0.61
C GLY A 164 24.33 28.07 1.04
N LEU A 165 24.95 27.36 0.09
CA LEU A 165 26.01 26.39 0.34
C LEU A 165 27.33 26.87 -0.27
N GLY A 166 28.35 27.13 0.55
CA GLY A 166 29.65 27.67 0.13
C GLY A 166 29.66 29.15 -0.30
N SER A 167 28.64 29.59 -1.03
CA SER A 167 28.37 30.98 -1.40
C SER A 167 26.86 31.22 -1.53
N THR A 168 26.43 32.48 -1.58
CA THR A 168 25.06 32.88 -1.98
C THR A 168 25.02 33.19 -3.49
N GLY A 169 23.86 33.10 -4.13
CA GLY A 169 23.72 33.23 -5.58
C GLY A 169 24.15 31.96 -6.35
N GLY A 170 24.30 32.05 -7.68
CA GLY A 170 24.68 30.92 -8.53
C GLY A 170 23.80 30.78 -9.78
N LYS A 171 23.78 29.58 -10.38
CA LYS A 171 22.95 29.26 -11.57
C LYS A 171 21.45 29.11 -11.27
N LEU A 172 21.07 29.05 -9.99
CA LEU A 172 19.69 28.95 -9.55
C LEU A 172 18.95 30.24 -9.92
N ASP A 173 17.90 30.17 -10.75
CA ASP A 173 17.13 31.36 -11.15
C ASP A 173 16.56 32.08 -9.90
N SER A 174 16.41 33.40 -10.03
CA SER A 174 15.71 34.26 -9.10
C SER A 174 14.28 33.80 -8.79
N LYS A 175 13.64 33.05 -9.71
CA LYS A 175 12.33 32.43 -9.52
C LYS A 175 12.42 31.09 -8.79
N LEU A 176 11.67 30.96 -7.69
CA LEU A 176 11.38 29.66 -7.09
C LEU A 176 10.70 28.76 -8.14
N PRO A 177 10.96 27.44 -8.16
CA PRO A 177 10.29 26.54 -9.08
C PRO A 177 8.78 26.68 -8.91
N ASP A 178 8.09 26.79 -10.05
CA ASP A 178 6.66 27.00 -10.12
C ASP A 178 5.93 25.95 -9.26
N ALA A 179 5.00 26.39 -8.42
CA ALA A 179 4.21 25.57 -7.51
C ALA A 179 3.18 24.70 -8.28
N SER A 180 3.65 23.88 -9.21
CA SER A 180 2.83 23.00 -10.06
C SER A 180 2.82 21.54 -9.60
N ILE A 181 3.27 21.26 -8.38
CA ILE A 181 2.94 20.01 -7.66
C ILE A 181 2.24 20.39 -6.35
N SER A 182 0.92 20.23 -6.35
CA SER A 182 -0.07 20.57 -5.31
C SER A 182 -0.45 22.05 -5.20
N SER A 183 -1.74 22.33 -5.41
CA SER A 183 -2.41 23.61 -5.22
C SER A 183 -2.57 24.02 -3.73
N ASP A 184 -1.77 23.44 -2.82
CA ASP A 184 -1.90 23.59 -1.35
C ASP A 184 -0.61 24.10 -0.66
N SER A 185 0.36 24.62 -1.42
CA SER A 185 1.55 25.23 -0.81
C SER A 185 1.20 26.56 -0.12
N PRO A 186 1.40 26.72 1.20
CA PRO A 186 1.13 27.97 1.90
C PRO A 186 2.07 29.09 1.45
N LYS A 187 1.58 30.33 1.40
CA LYS A 187 2.40 31.53 1.15
C LYS A 187 3.44 31.73 2.26
N SER A 188 4.61 32.25 1.90
CA SER A 188 5.69 32.62 2.81
C SER A 188 5.21 33.54 3.93
N ALA A 189 5.51 33.20 5.19
CA ALA A 189 5.25 34.05 6.34
C ALA A 189 6.51 34.88 6.67
N GLU A 190 6.45 36.19 6.45
CA GLU A 190 7.50 37.14 6.81
C GLU A 190 7.42 37.52 8.30
N PHE A 191 8.56 37.61 8.99
CA PHE A 191 8.61 38.13 10.35
C PHE A 191 9.02 39.61 10.35
N GLN A 192 8.24 40.46 11.04
CA GLN A 192 8.59 41.85 11.36
C GLN A 192 9.10 41.93 12.81
N THR A 193 10.25 42.57 13.01
CA THR A 193 10.84 42.80 14.31
C THR A 193 10.07 43.88 15.07
N SER A 194 9.35 43.51 16.13
CA SER A 194 9.00 44.45 17.20
C SER A 194 10.04 44.32 18.33
N SER A 195 10.71 45.44 18.60
CA SER A 195 11.46 45.70 19.82
C SER A 195 10.51 45.71 21.01
N ASP A 196 10.74 44.87 22.02
CA ASP A 196 10.73 45.29 23.43
C ASP A 196 11.01 44.14 24.42
N LEU A 197 11.92 44.47 25.37
CA LEU A 197 12.04 44.01 26.78
C LEU A 197 12.66 42.64 27.15
N ILE A 198 13.98 42.70 27.41
CA ILE A 198 14.73 42.41 28.66
C ILE A 198 14.43 41.11 29.47
N SER A 199 15.42 40.23 29.60
CA SER A 199 16.28 40.10 30.82
C SER A 199 17.30 38.96 30.66
N GLU A 200 18.54 39.27 30.99
CA GLU A 200 19.62 38.31 31.19
C GLU A 200 19.38 37.51 32.47
N GLU A 201 19.57 36.19 32.44
CA GLU A 201 20.04 35.51 33.64
C GLU A 201 20.93 34.29 33.34
N SER A 202 22.09 34.40 33.98
CA SER A 202 23.19 33.48 34.26
C SER A 202 22.99 31.96 34.14
N SER A 203 24.00 31.37 33.51
CA SER A 203 24.63 30.05 33.69
C SER A 203 24.06 29.05 34.72
N LYS A 204 23.87 27.82 34.24
CA LYS A 204 24.32 26.60 34.93
C LYS A 204 24.66 25.53 33.89
N SER A 205 25.90 25.04 33.96
CA SER A 205 26.38 23.90 33.20
C SER A 205 25.74 22.63 33.74
N GLU A 206 25.04 21.89 32.89
CA GLU A 206 24.76 20.49 33.14
C GLU A 206 25.42 19.67 32.02
N ASN A 207 26.22 18.71 32.46
CA ASN A 207 27.00 17.79 31.64
C ASN A 207 26.14 17.18 30.53
N GLU A 208 26.53 17.43 29.27
CA GLU A 208 26.12 16.60 28.14
C GLU A 208 26.74 15.21 28.30
N THR A 209 26.07 14.34 29.04
CA THR A 209 26.19 12.91 28.84
C THR A 209 25.74 12.62 27.41
N SER A 210 26.70 12.20 26.59
CA SER A 210 26.51 11.73 25.22
C SER A 210 25.47 10.60 25.19
N PHE A 211 24.23 10.93 24.83
CA PHE A 211 23.24 9.92 24.49
C PHE A 211 23.59 9.37 23.11
N SER A 212 24.19 8.18 23.10
CA SER A 212 24.39 7.40 21.88
C SER A 212 23.03 7.16 21.21
N SER A 213 22.96 7.31 19.89
CA SER A 213 21.77 7.20 19.06
C SER A 213 21.26 5.76 18.88
N LEU A 214 21.16 4.96 19.94
CA LEU A 214 20.74 3.55 19.88
C LEU A 214 19.24 3.31 20.09
N ASP A 215 18.47 4.34 20.45
CA ASP A 215 17.05 4.21 20.75
C ASP A 215 16.19 5.13 19.86
N ALA A 216 15.83 4.67 18.66
CA ALA A 216 14.42 4.85 18.30
C ALA A 216 13.63 4.10 19.39
N PRO A 217 12.52 4.63 19.96
CA PRO A 217 11.83 3.93 21.04
C PRO A 217 11.53 2.53 20.55
N THR A 218 11.92 1.51 21.30
CA THR A 218 11.74 0.10 20.96
C THR A 218 10.32 -0.17 20.45
N ALA A 219 9.31 0.53 20.97
CA ALA A 219 7.93 0.52 20.52
C ALA A 219 7.71 0.83 19.03
N SER A 220 8.44 1.78 18.42
CA SER A 220 8.26 2.15 17.01
C SER A 220 8.82 1.08 16.05
N ARG A 221 9.97 0.48 16.38
CA ARG A 221 10.53 -0.64 15.61
C ARG A 221 9.73 -1.93 15.80
N VAL A 222 9.25 -2.18 17.02
CA VAL A 222 8.35 -3.31 17.32
C VAL A 222 7.06 -3.19 16.53
N ARG A 223 6.37 -2.04 16.59
CA ARG A 223 5.16 -1.77 15.79
C ARG A 223 5.41 -1.92 14.30
N PHE A 224 6.54 -1.42 13.80
CA PHE A 224 6.91 -1.60 12.40
C PHE A 224 7.03 -3.08 12.05
N MET A 225 7.71 -3.89 12.87
CA MET A 225 7.84 -5.33 12.63
C MET A 225 6.47 -6.04 12.72
N GLU A 226 5.58 -5.68 13.64
CA GLU A 226 4.22 -6.25 13.72
C GLU A 226 3.38 -5.98 12.45
N GLN A 227 3.64 -4.85 11.78
CA GLN A 227 2.96 -4.49 10.53
C GLN A 227 3.61 -5.12 9.31
N ALA A 228 4.95 -5.06 9.23
CA ALA A 228 5.75 -5.43 8.05
C ALA A 228 6.23 -6.88 8.03
N THR A 229 6.04 -7.65 9.10
CA THR A 229 6.47 -9.05 9.24
C THR A 229 5.40 -9.91 9.92
N PHE A 230 5.68 -11.19 10.18
CA PHE A 230 4.83 -12.06 11.01
C PHE A 230 5.16 -12.00 12.50
N GLY A 231 6.14 -11.20 12.91
CA GLY A 231 6.41 -10.97 14.32
C GLY A 231 7.78 -10.31 14.55
N PRO A 232 7.90 -9.45 15.58
CA PRO A 232 9.18 -8.93 16.03
C PRO A 232 10.17 -10.04 16.36
N ASN A 233 11.41 -9.91 15.90
CA ASN A 233 12.52 -10.76 16.35
C ASN A 233 13.82 -9.96 16.50
N ALA A 234 14.76 -10.49 17.30
CA ALA A 234 15.98 -9.77 17.66
C ALA A 234 16.91 -9.47 16.47
N ALA A 235 16.96 -10.36 15.47
CA ALA A 235 17.80 -10.17 14.28
C ALA A 235 17.28 -9.04 13.40
N THR A 236 15.96 -8.99 13.17
CA THR A 236 15.29 -7.91 12.43
C THR A 236 15.39 -6.58 13.18
N ASP A 237 15.19 -6.56 14.52
CA ASP A 237 15.37 -5.34 15.32
C ASP A 237 16.80 -4.80 15.19
N LEU A 238 17.81 -5.67 15.31
CA LEU A 238 19.21 -5.28 15.15
C LEU A 238 19.49 -4.74 13.74
N ARG A 239 18.96 -5.40 12.70
CA ARG A 239 19.09 -4.93 11.32
C ARG A 239 18.45 -3.56 11.15
N LEU A 240 17.23 -3.36 11.65
CA LEU A 240 16.52 -2.09 11.61
C LEU A 240 17.27 -0.97 12.35
N ARG A 241 17.95 -1.26 13.47
CA ARG A 241 18.84 -0.30 14.15
C ARG A 241 20.02 0.13 13.28
N GLN A 242 20.56 -0.79 12.48
CA GLN A 242 21.72 -0.51 11.62
C GLN A 242 21.36 0.26 10.35
N ILE A 243 20.28 -0.12 9.67
CA ILE A 243 19.97 0.39 8.33
C ILE A 243 18.72 1.28 8.25
N GLY A 244 17.87 1.25 9.29
CA GLY A 244 16.59 1.95 9.33
C GLY A 244 15.49 1.30 8.48
N HIS A 245 14.24 1.71 8.73
CA HIS A 245 13.04 1.11 8.10
C HIS A 245 13.08 1.10 6.57
N ARG A 246 13.49 2.21 5.93
CA ARG A 246 13.43 2.33 4.47
C ARG A 246 14.39 1.40 3.75
N ARG A 247 15.67 1.38 4.15
CA ARG A 247 16.63 0.42 3.58
C ARG A 247 16.22 -1.02 3.85
N TRP A 248 15.61 -1.31 5.01
CA TRP A 248 15.09 -2.63 5.27
C TRP A 248 13.94 -3.00 4.31
N ILE A 249 13.01 -2.08 4.02
CA ILE A 249 11.98 -2.29 3.00
C ILE A 249 12.61 -2.52 1.61
N ASP A 250 13.60 -1.70 1.23
CA ASP A 250 14.32 -1.85 -0.04
C ASP A 250 14.98 -3.26 -0.13
N GLU A 251 15.61 -3.72 0.96
CA GLU A 251 16.14 -5.10 1.05
C GLU A 251 15.05 -6.16 0.89
N GLN A 252 13.85 -5.93 1.41
CA GLN A 252 12.74 -6.89 1.28
C GLN A 252 12.17 -6.96 -0.14
N PHE A 253 12.16 -5.85 -0.88
CA PHE A 253 11.73 -5.86 -2.29
C PHE A 253 12.67 -6.71 -3.16
N GLU A 254 13.97 -6.64 -2.89
CA GLU A 254 15.02 -7.36 -3.62
C GLU A 254 15.27 -8.79 -3.14
N LYS A 255 14.64 -9.22 -2.04
CA LYS A 255 14.85 -10.56 -1.50
C LYS A 255 14.35 -11.63 -2.49
N PRO A 256 15.19 -12.63 -2.82
CA PRO A 256 14.75 -13.81 -3.55
C PRO A 256 13.60 -14.48 -2.82
N TYR A 257 12.59 -14.91 -3.57
CA TYR A 257 11.43 -15.60 -3.03
C TYR A 257 11.03 -16.78 -3.93
N PRO A 258 10.65 -17.93 -3.35
CA PRO A 258 10.54 -18.21 -1.90
C PRO A 258 11.88 -18.47 -1.22
N SER A 259 12.04 -18.00 0.02
CA SER A 259 13.17 -18.36 0.89
C SER A 259 13.01 -19.78 1.46
N THR A 260 11.78 -20.16 1.82
CA THR A 260 11.42 -21.54 2.17
C THR A 260 10.79 -22.20 0.94
N PRO A 261 11.43 -23.17 0.29
CA PRO A 261 10.88 -23.79 -0.92
C PRO A 261 9.45 -24.27 -0.71
N TYR A 262 8.59 -24.03 -1.70
CA TYR A 262 7.23 -24.55 -1.69
C TYR A 262 7.23 -26.08 -1.55
N PRO A 263 6.25 -26.67 -0.85
CA PRO A 263 6.16 -28.11 -0.70
C PRO A 263 5.88 -28.74 -2.07
N ASN A 264 6.50 -29.89 -2.34
CA ASN A 264 6.18 -30.67 -3.52
C ASN A 264 4.88 -31.45 -3.28
N LEU A 265 3.77 -30.89 -3.74
CA LEU A 265 2.43 -31.43 -3.56
C LEU A 265 1.93 -32.03 -4.89
N PRO A 266 1.91 -33.36 -5.07
CA PRO A 266 1.36 -33.95 -6.29
C PRO A 266 -0.17 -33.73 -6.35
N LEU A 267 -0.71 -33.56 -7.57
CA LEU A 267 -2.15 -33.61 -7.78
C LEU A 267 -2.65 -35.04 -7.52
N GLN A 268 -3.85 -35.15 -6.95
CA GLN A 268 -4.49 -36.42 -6.68
C GLN A 268 -5.82 -36.55 -7.40
N VAL A 269 -6.23 -37.79 -7.66
CA VAL A 269 -7.61 -38.09 -8.08
C VAL A 269 -8.60 -37.49 -7.09
N THR A 270 -9.71 -36.90 -7.59
CA THR A 270 -10.69 -36.20 -6.75
C THR A 270 -11.29 -37.09 -5.65
N ASN A 271 -11.62 -38.33 -6.01
CA ASN A 271 -12.17 -39.30 -5.07
C ASN A 271 -11.04 -40.02 -4.33
N VAL A 272 -11.00 -39.88 -3.01
CA VAL A 272 -9.98 -40.53 -2.17
C VAL A 272 -10.04 -42.06 -2.33
N PRO A 273 -8.96 -42.73 -2.75
CA PRO A 273 -8.92 -44.19 -2.87
C PRO A 273 -9.21 -44.88 -1.53
N MET A 274 -9.88 -46.04 -1.58
CA MET A 274 -10.15 -46.84 -0.37
C MET A 274 -8.85 -47.31 0.33
N THR A 275 -7.76 -47.43 -0.42
CA THR A 275 -6.43 -47.78 0.10
C THR A 275 -5.71 -46.63 0.81
N CYS A 276 -6.24 -45.40 0.74
CA CYS A 276 -5.66 -44.22 1.37
C CYS A 276 -6.01 -44.20 2.86
N ASP A 277 -5.02 -44.56 3.67
CA ASP A 277 -5.08 -44.53 5.14
C ASP A 277 -5.08 -43.09 5.69
N ASN A 278 -5.03 -42.95 7.01
CA ASN A 278 -5.07 -41.64 7.67
C ASN A 278 -3.85 -40.76 7.34
N ILE A 279 -2.69 -41.36 7.10
CA ILE A 279 -1.46 -40.63 6.75
C ILE A 279 -1.59 -40.10 5.32
N CYS A 280 -2.00 -40.95 4.39
CA CYS A 280 -2.28 -40.57 3.00
C CYS A 280 -3.33 -39.45 2.91
N ARG A 281 -4.43 -39.55 3.67
CA ARG A 281 -5.48 -38.51 3.70
C ARG A 281 -4.95 -37.18 4.21
N ARG A 282 -4.19 -37.20 5.30
CA ARG A 282 -3.57 -36.00 5.86
C ARG A 282 -2.60 -35.37 4.85
N ASP A 283 -1.73 -36.15 4.23
CA ASP A 283 -0.61 -35.63 3.45
C ASP A 283 -1.01 -35.17 2.04
N PHE A 284 -2.03 -35.79 1.44
CA PHE A 284 -2.40 -35.52 0.04
C PHE A 284 -3.82 -34.96 -0.16
N TYR A 285 -4.71 -35.15 0.82
CA TYR A 285 -6.13 -34.78 0.73
C TYR A 285 -6.57 -33.81 1.84
N SER A 286 -5.62 -33.11 2.44
CA SER A 286 -5.91 -32.04 3.40
C SER A 286 -4.95 -30.87 3.22
N MET A 287 -5.25 -29.75 3.88
CA MET A 287 -4.39 -28.57 3.91
C MET A 287 -3.13 -28.73 4.77
N TYR A 288 -2.96 -29.84 5.48
CA TYR A 288 -1.94 -30.00 6.52
C TYR A 288 -0.53 -29.63 6.04
N GLN A 289 -0.11 -30.15 4.89
CA GLN A 289 1.23 -29.89 4.35
C GLN A 289 1.41 -28.40 3.96
N LEU A 290 0.39 -27.78 3.39
CA LEU A 290 0.43 -26.38 2.98
C LEU A 290 0.41 -25.45 4.21
N GLN A 291 -0.41 -25.75 5.22
CA GLN A 291 -0.45 -25.01 6.48
C GLN A 291 0.88 -25.10 7.24
N ASN A 292 1.47 -26.29 7.32
CA ASN A 292 2.79 -26.46 7.93
C ASN A 292 3.86 -25.64 7.19
N TRP A 293 3.86 -25.66 5.86
CA TRP A 293 4.77 -24.83 5.08
C TRP A 293 4.53 -23.34 5.32
N PHE A 294 3.26 -22.90 5.33
CA PHE A 294 2.91 -21.50 5.57
C PHE A 294 3.47 -21.01 6.92
N TYR A 295 3.26 -21.76 8.01
CA TYR A 295 3.80 -21.38 9.31
C TYR A 295 5.33 -21.41 9.35
N LYS A 296 5.95 -22.37 8.67
CA LYS A 296 7.41 -22.42 8.56
C LYS A 296 7.96 -21.19 7.84
N ASP A 297 7.37 -20.80 6.71
CA ASP A 297 7.81 -19.63 5.96
C ASP A 297 7.49 -18.32 6.67
N ALA A 298 6.32 -18.21 7.32
CA ALA A 298 5.96 -17.05 8.13
C ALA A 298 6.92 -16.84 9.31
N LEU A 299 7.31 -17.89 10.01
CA LEU A 299 8.17 -17.79 11.21
C LEU A 299 9.66 -17.71 10.89
N TYR A 300 10.12 -18.36 9.81
CA TYR A 300 11.56 -18.56 9.54
C TYR A 300 12.00 -18.08 8.15
N GLY A 301 11.07 -17.65 7.29
CA GLY A 301 11.39 -17.11 5.97
C GLY A 301 12.02 -15.71 6.05
N ASP A 302 12.90 -15.40 5.11
CA ASP A 302 13.66 -14.15 5.10
C ASP A 302 12.89 -12.99 4.46
N ALA A 303 12.01 -13.28 3.50
CA ALA A 303 11.22 -12.32 2.74
C ALA A 303 9.89 -11.97 3.44
N GLN A 304 10.00 -11.58 4.71
CA GLN A 304 8.89 -11.32 5.62
C GLN A 304 7.85 -10.34 5.05
N LEU A 305 8.28 -9.24 4.42
CA LEU A 305 7.36 -8.25 3.86
C LEU A 305 6.54 -8.84 2.72
N ARG A 306 7.15 -9.66 1.85
CA ARG A 306 6.45 -10.28 0.72
C ARG A 306 5.37 -11.23 1.19
N ARG A 307 5.70 -12.10 2.16
CA ARG A 307 4.74 -13.03 2.77
C ARG A 307 3.61 -12.29 3.48
N ARG A 308 3.92 -11.14 4.12
CA ARG A 308 2.93 -10.29 4.81
C ARG A 308 1.96 -9.62 3.83
N VAL A 309 2.46 -9.10 2.72
CA VAL A 309 1.61 -8.51 1.67
C VAL A 309 0.79 -9.58 0.95
N SER A 310 1.39 -10.73 0.63
CA SER A 310 0.66 -11.88 0.08
C SER A 310 -0.47 -12.33 1.00
N TRP A 311 -0.24 -12.36 2.32
CA TRP A 311 -1.29 -12.66 3.30
C TRP A 311 -2.42 -11.63 3.30
N ALA A 312 -2.08 -10.33 3.17
CA ALA A 312 -3.09 -9.28 3.04
C ALA A 312 -3.91 -9.43 1.75
N LEU A 313 -3.26 -9.71 0.62
CA LEU A 313 -3.94 -9.98 -0.64
C LEU A 313 -4.85 -11.23 -0.56
N ALA A 314 -4.47 -12.24 0.23
CA ALA A 314 -5.31 -13.41 0.47
C ALA A 314 -6.61 -13.09 1.23
N GLN A 315 -6.64 -11.99 1.99
CA GLN A 315 -7.88 -11.51 2.64
C GLN A 315 -8.79 -10.76 1.65
N MET A 316 -8.26 -10.36 0.49
CA MET A 316 -9.02 -9.72 -0.58
C MET A 316 -9.49 -10.78 -1.58
N TRP A 317 -8.58 -11.56 -2.15
CA TRP A 317 -8.85 -12.59 -3.16
C TRP A 317 -9.14 -13.93 -2.52
N VAL A 318 -10.27 -14.09 -1.83
CA VAL A 318 -10.52 -15.28 -0.99
C VAL A 318 -10.84 -16.55 -1.81
N VAL A 319 -10.25 -17.67 -1.42
CA VAL A 319 -10.65 -19.05 -1.76
C VAL A 319 -10.77 -19.89 -0.48
N SER A 320 -11.33 -21.10 -0.55
CA SER A 320 -11.65 -21.89 0.64
C SER A 320 -11.11 -23.32 0.58
N GLY A 321 -10.06 -23.59 1.36
CA GLY A 321 -9.49 -24.95 1.54
C GLY A 321 -10.45 -25.98 2.15
N THR A 322 -11.64 -25.59 2.64
CA THR A 322 -12.68 -26.55 3.07
C THR A 322 -13.47 -27.10 1.89
N ASP A 323 -13.67 -26.26 0.87
CA ASP A 323 -14.31 -26.62 -0.39
C ASP A 323 -13.28 -27.24 -1.34
N THR A 324 -12.03 -26.76 -1.25
CA THR A 324 -10.88 -27.19 -2.04
C THR A 324 -9.89 -28.00 -1.19
N GLN A 325 -10.22 -29.24 -0.82
CA GLN A 325 -9.46 -30.04 0.18
C GLN A 325 -8.05 -30.56 -0.18
N GLN A 326 -7.59 -30.60 -1.43
CA GLN A 326 -6.22 -31.04 -1.78
C GLN A 326 -5.19 -29.91 -1.53
N ALA A 327 -3.94 -30.15 -1.16
CA ALA A 327 -3.05 -29.00 -0.90
C ALA A 327 -2.57 -28.27 -2.18
N ARG A 328 -2.59 -28.96 -3.34
CA ARG A 328 -1.91 -28.48 -4.56
C ARG A 328 -2.60 -27.32 -5.29
N TRP A 329 -3.92 -27.32 -5.43
CA TRP A 329 -4.66 -26.19 -6.03
C TRP A 329 -4.47 -24.87 -5.26
N GLU A 330 -4.56 -24.90 -3.93
CA GLU A 330 -4.30 -23.75 -3.05
C GLU A 330 -2.86 -23.24 -3.16
N LEU A 331 -1.88 -24.13 -3.36
CA LEU A 331 -0.49 -23.73 -3.55
C LEU A 331 -0.32 -22.81 -4.79
N GLU A 332 -1.00 -23.11 -5.90
CA GLU A 332 -0.87 -22.32 -7.13
C GLU A 332 -1.60 -20.98 -7.01
N TYR A 333 -2.68 -20.92 -6.25
CA TYR A 333 -3.30 -19.67 -5.80
C TYR A 333 -2.33 -18.82 -4.97
N ILE A 334 -1.68 -19.39 -3.95
CA ILE A 334 -0.71 -18.67 -3.10
C ILE A 334 0.47 -18.16 -3.92
N LYS A 335 0.97 -18.94 -4.89
CA LYS A 335 2.07 -18.51 -5.76
C LYS A 335 1.74 -17.26 -6.57
N ILE A 336 0.49 -17.08 -7.00
CA ILE A 336 0.05 -15.87 -7.71
C ILE A 336 0.08 -14.67 -6.77
N LEU A 337 -0.42 -14.80 -5.55
CA LEU A 337 -0.35 -13.74 -4.54
C LEU A 337 1.10 -13.35 -4.21
N ASP A 338 1.96 -14.35 -4.05
CA ASP A 338 3.37 -14.16 -3.74
C ASP A 338 4.14 -13.47 -4.89
N LYS A 339 3.81 -13.84 -6.14
CA LYS A 339 4.33 -13.23 -7.37
C LYS A 339 3.96 -11.74 -7.45
N HIS A 340 2.71 -11.41 -7.16
CA HIS A 340 2.17 -10.06 -7.31
C HIS A 340 2.19 -9.21 -6.04
N ALA A 341 2.78 -9.70 -4.94
CA ALA A 341 2.86 -8.98 -3.68
C ALA A 341 3.43 -7.55 -3.81
N PHE A 342 4.36 -7.33 -4.74
CA PHE A 342 4.93 -6.00 -5.04
C PHE A 342 4.68 -5.57 -6.49
N GLY A 343 3.74 -6.22 -7.16
CA GLY A 343 3.46 -6.05 -8.58
C GLY A 343 2.32 -5.08 -8.84
N ASN A 344 1.81 -5.12 -10.08
CA ASN A 344 0.66 -4.34 -10.49
C ASN A 344 -0.64 -5.11 -10.23
N TYR A 345 -1.66 -4.45 -9.67
CA TYR A 345 -2.93 -5.09 -9.32
C TYR A 345 -3.70 -5.61 -10.55
N ARG A 346 -3.55 -5.01 -11.73
CA ARG A 346 -4.14 -5.49 -12.98
C ARG A 346 -3.58 -6.83 -13.43
N ASP A 347 -2.29 -7.07 -13.18
CA ASP A 347 -1.64 -8.34 -13.45
C ASP A 347 -2.07 -9.42 -12.45
N LEU A 348 -2.19 -9.06 -11.17
CA LEU A 348 -2.79 -9.91 -10.14
C LEU A 348 -4.21 -10.31 -10.54
N MET A 349 -5.03 -9.33 -10.92
CA MET A 349 -6.42 -9.54 -11.31
C MET A 349 -6.51 -10.55 -12.45
N ARG A 350 -5.72 -10.40 -13.52
CA ARG A 350 -5.69 -11.37 -14.64
C ARG A 350 -5.27 -12.76 -14.18
N ASP A 351 -4.12 -12.86 -13.53
CA ASP A 351 -3.56 -14.16 -13.16
C ASP A 351 -4.49 -14.88 -12.18
N MET A 352 -5.14 -14.15 -11.26
CA MET A 352 -6.11 -14.68 -10.32
C MET A 352 -7.45 -15.05 -10.97
N THR A 353 -7.95 -14.27 -11.94
CA THR A 353 -9.15 -14.64 -12.72
C THR A 353 -8.99 -16.00 -13.40
N LEU A 354 -7.78 -16.28 -13.90
CA LEU A 354 -7.48 -17.54 -14.58
C LEU A 354 -6.92 -18.61 -13.63
N ASN A 355 -6.88 -18.35 -12.32
CA ASN A 355 -6.44 -19.35 -11.36
C ASN A 355 -7.50 -20.46 -11.22
N PRO A 356 -7.12 -21.74 -11.33
CA PRO A 356 -8.08 -22.84 -11.33
C PRO A 356 -8.75 -23.09 -9.96
N ALA A 357 -8.12 -22.71 -8.84
CA ALA A 357 -8.77 -22.75 -7.53
C ALA A 357 -9.85 -21.68 -7.42
N MET A 358 -9.53 -20.44 -7.80
CA MET A 358 -10.48 -19.32 -7.83
C MET A 358 -11.67 -19.59 -8.75
N GLY A 359 -11.41 -20.04 -9.98
CA GLY A 359 -12.48 -20.33 -10.92
C GLY A 359 -13.33 -21.55 -10.52
N ASN A 360 -12.79 -22.47 -9.73
CA ASN A 360 -13.59 -23.55 -9.14
C ASN A 360 -14.45 -23.04 -7.99
N TYR A 361 -13.86 -22.26 -7.07
CA TYR A 361 -14.52 -21.71 -5.90
C TYR A 361 -15.72 -20.84 -6.25
N LEU A 362 -15.61 -20.04 -7.31
CA LEU A 362 -16.67 -19.14 -7.79
C LEU A 362 -17.41 -19.68 -9.02
N ASP A 363 -17.33 -21.00 -9.27
CA ASP A 363 -18.03 -21.70 -10.36
C ASP A 363 -17.79 -21.18 -11.80
N MET A 364 -16.79 -20.30 -12.00
CA MET A 364 -16.40 -19.80 -13.33
C MET A 364 -16.04 -20.96 -14.27
N VAL A 365 -15.40 -22.02 -13.76
CA VAL A 365 -15.04 -23.23 -14.54
C VAL A 365 -16.24 -23.95 -15.18
N ARG A 366 -17.46 -23.67 -14.70
CA ARG A 366 -18.73 -24.23 -15.19
C ARG A 366 -19.56 -23.22 -15.99
N SER A 367 -19.13 -21.96 -16.05
CA SER A 367 -19.86 -20.90 -16.74
C SER A 367 -19.74 -21.07 -18.25
N THR A 368 -20.87 -21.21 -18.93
CA THR A 368 -20.94 -21.36 -20.40
C THR A 368 -21.98 -20.39 -20.94
N ARG A 369 -21.92 -20.07 -22.24
CA ARG A 369 -22.93 -19.20 -22.88
C ARG A 369 -24.36 -19.74 -22.76
N GLN A 370 -24.55 -21.06 -22.60
CA GLN A 370 -25.87 -21.67 -22.38
C GLN A 370 -26.27 -21.71 -20.91
N ASN A 371 -25.30 -21.79 -20.00
CA ASN A 371 -25.51 -21.81 -18.55
C ASN A 371 -24.54 -20.81 -17.92
N PRO A 372 -24.78 -19.50 -18.09
CA PRO A 372 -23.91 -18.47 -17.53
C PRO A 372 -24.03 -18.48 -16.00
N ASN A 373 -22.91 -18.30 -15.30
CA ASN A 373 -22.86 -18.19 -13.85
C ASN A 373 -22.30 -16.81 -13.44
N GLU A 374 -23.08 -16.08 -12.65
CA GLU A 374 -22.78 -14.71 -12.23
C GLU A 374 -21.89 -14.59 -10.99
N ASN A 375 -21.57 -15.69 -10.30
CA ASN A 375 -20.80 -15.67 -9.04
C ASN A 375 -19.46 -14.93 -9.21
N TYR A 376 -18.57 -15.40 -10.10
CA TYR A 376 -17.30 -14.72 -10.34
C TYR A 376 -17.44 -13.24 -10.77
N PRO A 377 -18.31 -12.90 -11.74
CA PRO A 377 -18.60 -11.50 -12.09
C PRO A 377 -19.04 -10.65 -10.89
N ARG A 378 -19.88 -11.17 -9.99
CA ARG A 378 -20.27 -10.43 -8.79
C ARG A 378 -19.09 -10.18 -7.88
N GLU A 379 -18.29 -11.21 -7.59
CA GLU A 379 -17.19 -11.06 -6.63
C GLU A 379 -16.07 -10.15 -7.15
N ILE A 380 -15.70 -10.26 -8.44
CA ILE A 380 -14.67 -9.37 -9.00
C ILE A 380 -15.09 -7.91 -8.97
N LEU A 381 -16.38 -7.63 -9.23
CA LEU A 381 -16.90 -6.26 -9.19
C LEU A 381 -17.09 -5.78 -7.75
N GLN A 382 -17.72 -6.59 -6.90
CA GLN A 382 -18.16 -6.18 -5.57
C GLN A 382 -17.07 -6.24 -4.51
N LEU A 383 -16.33 -7.35 -4.44
CA LEU A 383 -15.42 -7.63 -3.33
C LEU A 383 -13.96 -7.38 -3.70
N PHE A 384 -13.56 -7.61 -4.95
CA PHE A 384 -12.15 -7.63 -5.32
C PHE A 384 -11.65 -6.39 -6.05
N ALA A 385 -12.53 -5.54 -6.59
CA ALA A 385 -12.09 -4.37 -7.35
C ALA A 385 -12.92 -3.09 -7.11
N VAL A 386 -14.19 -3.06 -7.49
CA VAL A 386 -14.93 -1.79 -7.66
C VAL A 386 -15.75 -1.40 -6.43
N GLY A 387 -16.39 -2.36 -5.77
CA GLY A 387 -17.34 -2.11 -4.69
C GLY A 387 -18.75 -1.82 -5.20
N LEU A 388 -19.71 -1.71 -4.26
CA LEU A 388 -21.14 -1.54 -4.54
C LEU A 388 -21.54 -0.11 -4.89
N ASN A 389 -20.80 0.88 -4.38
CA ASN A 389 -21.17 2.29 -4.46
C ASN A 389 -20.00 3.11 -4.98
N GLU A 390 -20.29 4.16 -5.73
CA GLU A 390 -19.26 5.07 -6.21
C GLU A 390 -18.64 5.83 -5.04
N MET A 391 -17.33 6.01 -5.10
CA MET A 391 -16.55 6.64 -4.05
C MET A 391 -15.90 7.94 -4.55
N ASN A 392 -15.76 8.91 -3.66
CA ASN A 392 -14.85 10.03 -3.82
C ASN A 392 -13.41 9.56 -3.59
N LEU A 393 -12.43 10.35 -4.04
CA LEU A 393 -11.00 10.02 -3.88
C LEU A 393 -10.55 9.97 -2.42
N ASP A 394 -11.29 10.60 -1.51
CA ASP A 394 -11.06 10.53 -0.06
C ASP A 394 -11.67 9.28 0.60
N GLY A 395 -12.32 8.40 -0.19
CA GLY A 395 -12.98 7.20 0.30
C GLY A 395 -14.36 7.43 0.92
N THR A 396 -14.95 8.63 0.77
CA THR A 396 -16.35 8.86 1.16
C THR A 396 -17.31 8.44 0.02
N PRO A 397 -18.53 7.95 0.32
CA PRO A 397 -19.49 7.60 -0.72
C PRO A 397 -19.95 8.83 -1.51
N LYS A 398 -20.08 8.71 -2.83
CA LYS A 398 -20.78 9.70 -3.64
C LYS A 398 -22.28 9.58 -3.42
N LEU A 399 -22.93 10.74 -3.28
CA LEU A 399 -24.36 10.84 -3.03
C LEU A 399 -25.06 11.50 -4.23
N ASP A 400 -26.25 11.00 -4.56
CA ASP A 400 -27.13 11.64 -5.53
C ASP A 400 -27.82 12.89 -4.94
N SER A 401 -28.68 13.52 -5.74
CA SER A 401 -29.43 14.73 -5.32
C SER A 401 -30.40 14.50 -4.16
N THR A 402 -30.68 13.24 -3.81
CA THR A 402 -31.53 12.85 -2.68
C THR A 402 -30.73 12.51 -1.42
N GLY A 403 -29.40 12.51 -1.51
CA GLY A 403 -28.50 12.09 -0.43
C GLY A 403 -28.29 10.57 -0.35
N SER A 404 -28.72 9.81 -1.35
CA SER A 404 -28.53 8.35 -1.41
C SER A 404 -27.21 7.99 -2.08
N GLN A 405 -26.56 6.91 -1.65
CA GLN A 405 -25.34 6.43 -2.29
C GLN A 405 -25.61 6.01 -3.73
N ILE A 406 -24.70 6.38 -4.63
CA ILE A 406 -24.81 6.03 -6.05
C ILE A 406 -24.25 4.61 -6.24
N PRO A 407 -25.04 3.63 -6.70
CA PRO A 407 -24.53 2.29 -6.98
C PRO A 407 -23.59 2.30 -8.19
N THR A 408 -22.50 1.54 -8.12
CA THR A 408 -21.53 1.40 -9.22
C THR A 408 -22.12 0.68 -10.43
N TYR A 409 -23.05 -0.26 -10.18
CA TYR A 409 -23.71 -1.05 -11.21
C TYR A 409 -25.03 -1.62 -10.72
N ASP A 410 -25.84 -2.07 -11.67
CA ASP A 410 -27.06 -2.79 -11.43
C ASP A 410 -26.94 -4.26 -11.88
N GLN A 411 -28.05 -5.01 -11.82
CA GLN A 411 -28.09 -6.38 -12.28
C GLN A 411 -27.75 -6.52 -13.77
N ASN A 412 -28.10 -5.53 -14.59
CA ASN A 412 -27.77 -5.58 -16.01
C ASN A 412 -26.25 -5.49 -16.20
N GLY A 413 -25.55 -4.63 -15.45
CA GLY A 413 -24.08 -4.60 -15.41
C GLY A 413 -23.48 -5.99 -15.10
N VAL A 414 -23.95 -6.63 -14.02
CA VAL A 414 -23.53 -8.00 -13.67
C VAL A 414 -23.78 -8.98 -14.81
N ASN A 415 -24.94 -8.93 -15.46
CA ASN A 415 -25.27 -9.79 -16.59
C ASN A 415 -24.33 -9.58 -17.79
N GLN A 416 -23.92 -8.33 -18.09
CA GLN A 416 -23.00 -8.05 -19.19
C GLN A 416 -21.59 -8.58 -18.90
N PHE A 417 -21.09 -8.38 -17.68
CA PHE A 417 -19.82 -8.99 -17.26
C PHE A 417 -19.91 -10.52 -17.21
N THR A 418 -21.05 -11.09 -16.79
CA THR A 418 -21.26 -12.55 -16.78
C THR A 418 -20.97 -13.19 -18.12
N LYS A 419 -21.38 -12.55 -19.22
CA LYS A 419 -21.08 -13.04 -20.57
C LYS A 419 -19.58 -13.11 -20.86
N ILE A 420 -18.78 -12.14 -20.39
CA ILE A 420 -17.31 -12.12 -20.55
C ILE A 420 -16.68 -13.37 -19.94
N PHE A 421 -17.15 -13.78 -18.76
CA PHE A 421 -16.53 -14.85 -18.00
C PHE A 421 -17.06 -16.25 -18.37
N THR A 422 -17.88 -16.37 -19.43
CA THR A 422 -18.30 -17.68 -19.97
C THR A 422 -17.21 -18.35 -20.80
N GLY A 423 -17.19 -19.69 -20.78
CA GLY A 423 -16.34 -20.51 -21.64
C GLY A 423 -14.95 -20.81 -21.07
N TRP A 424 -14.59 -20.27 -19.92
CA TRP A 424 -13.33 -20.57 -19.25
C TRP A 424 -13.46 -21.84 -18.40
N THR A 425 -12.53 -22.78 -18.55
CA THR A 425 -12.55 -24.06 -17.84
C THR A 425 -11.14 -24.51 -17.46
N LEU A 426 -11.02 -25.60 -16.71
CA LEU A 426 -9.71 -26.14 -16.34
C LEU A 426 -8.93 -26.54 -17.60
N ALA A 427 -7.61 -26.31 -17.56
CA ALA A 427 -6.73 -26.85 -18.58
C ALA A 427 -6.88 -28.38 -18.72
N PRO A 428 -6.57 -28.97 -19.88
CA PRO A 428 -6.63 -30.41 -20.04
C PRO A 428 -5.83 -31.14 -18.94
N PRO A 429 -6.34 -32.26 -18.42
CA PRO A 429 -5.66 -33.03 -17.39
C PRO A 429 -4.34 -33.58 -17.92
N GLN A 430 -3.25 -33.37 -17.16
CA GLN A 430 -1.95 -33.97 -17.48
C GLN A 430 -1.93 -35.49 -17.25
N THR A 431 -2.83 -35.98 -16.41
CA THR A 431 -3.01 -37.41 -16.11
C THR A 431 -4.50 -37.76 -16.13
N PRO A 432 -4.92 -38.84 -16.83
CA PRO A 432 -6.33 -39.22 -16.90
C PRO A 432 -6.98 -39.35 -15.52
N GLY A 433 -8.14 -38.72 -15.33
CA GLY A 433 -8.90 -38.76 -14.07
C GLY A 433 -8.40 -37.81 -12.97
N ILE A 434 -7.33 -37.04 -13.21
CA ILE A 434 -6.81 -36.02 -12.29
C ILE A 434 -7.01 -34.64 -12.92
N PRO A 435 -7.94 -33.80 -12.39
CA PRO A 435 -8.13 -32.46 -12.93
C PRO A 435 -6.87 -31.61 -12.83
N ASN A 436 -6.64 -30.74 -13.83
CA ASN A 436 -5.50 -29.85 -13.84
C ASN A 436 -5.82 -28.57 -13.04
N TYR A 437 -5.26 -28.50 -11.83
CA TYR A 437 -5.29 -27.29 -11.00
C TYR A 437 -3.91 -26.59 -10.92
N ILE A 438 -3.01 -26.89 -11.85
CA ILE A 438 -1.68 -26.28 -11.92
C ILE A 438 -1.66 -25.16 -12.94
N ASP A 439 -2.12 -25.47 -14.14
CA ASP A 439 -2.07 -24.53 -15.24
C ASP A 439 -3.26 -23.56 -15.18
N PRO A 440 -3.10 -22.33 -15.68
CA PRO A 440 -4.21 -21.39 -15.78
C PRO A 440 -5.40 -21.97 -16.54
N MET A 441 -6.60 -21.53 -16.19
CA MET A 441 -7.81 -21.86 -16.92
C MET A 441 -7.70 -21.45 -18.39
N VAL A 442 -8.31 -22.27 -19.25
CA VAL A 442 -8.27 -22.11 -20.70
C VAL A 442 -9.66 -21.79 -21.24
N LEU A 443 -9.69 -21.03 -22.32
CA LEU A 443 -10.92 -20.67 -23.01
C LEU A 443 -11.35 -21.76 -24.00
N VAL A 444 -12.57 -22.25 -23.84
CA VAL A 444 -13.30 -23.00 -24.87
C VAL A 444 -14.19 -22.01 -25.62
N GLN A 445 -13.70 -21.46 -26.73
CA GLN A 445 -14.38 -20.37 -27.45
C GLN A 445 -15.83 -20.71 -27.82
N ASN A 446 -16.14 -21.96 -28.18
CA ASN A 446 -17.51 -22.37 -28.51
C ASN A 446 -18.49 -22.25 -27.33
N ASN A 447 -17.98 -22.25 -26.10
CA ASN A 447 -18.76 -22.07 -24.87
C ASN A 447 -18.75 -20.62 -24.39
N HIS A 448 -18.06 -19.70 -25.08
CA HIS A 448 -18.04 -18.28 -24.75
C HIS A 448 -19.20 -17.54 -25.43
N ASP A 449 -19.82 -16.60 -24.72
CA ASP A 449 -20.87 -15.75 -25.25
C ASP A 449 -20.25 -14.69 -26.17
N THR A 450 -20.58 -14.76 -27.46
CA THR A 450 -20.04 -13.84 -28.48
C THR A 450 -21.00 -12.70 -28.80
N THR A 451 -22.02 -12.45 -27.98
CA THR A 451 -22.91 -11.29 -28.17
C THR A 451 -22.16 -9.99 -27.85
N ALA A 452 -22.66 -8.87 -28.37
CA ALA A 452 -22.17 -7.57 -27.96
C ALA A 452 -22.47 -7.33 -26.47
N LYS A 453 -21.58 -6.59 -25.80
CA LYS A 453 -21.64 -6.36 -24.35
C LYS A 453 -21.42 -4.90 -24.04
N THR A 454 -22.12 -4.40 -23.03
CA THR A 454 -21.96 -3.03 -22.52
C THR A 454 -21.39 -3.11 -21.12
N LEU A 455 -20.18 -2.60 -20.93
CA LEU A 455 -19.47 -2.60 -19.64
C LEU A 455 -19.67 -1.26 -18.92
N PHE A 456 -18.87 -0.99 -17.89
CA PHE A 456 -18.96 0.28 -17.18
C PHE A 456 -18.64 1.45 -18.09
N ASN A 457 -19.39 2.53 -17.88
CA ASN A 457 -19.26 3.76 -18.63
C ASN A 457 -19.02 4.93 -17.66
N TYR A 458 -17.75 5.19 -17.39
CA TYR A 458 -17.27 6.32 -16.62
C TYR A 458 -16.39 7.24 -17.51
N PRO A 459 -16.08 8.48 -17.09
CA PRO A 459 -15.23 9.38 -17.87
C PRO A 459 -13.88 8.72 -18.20
N GLY A 460 -13.59 8.57 -19.50
CA GLY A 460 -12.37 7.91 -19.98
C GLY A 460 -12.40 6.38 -19.95
N ALA A 461 -13.56 5.75 -19.71
CA ALA A 461 -13.68 4.30 -19.67
C ALA A 461 -13.19 3.63 -20.96
N PRO A 462 -12.21 2.71 -20.88
CA PRO A 462 -11.86 1.87 -22.00
C PRO A 462 -12.90 0.78 -22.18
N PHE A 463 -13.22 0.43 -23.43
CA PHE A 463 -14.04 -0.73 -23.78
C PHE A 463 -15.46 -0.77 -23.17
N SER A 464 -16.11 0.38 -22.95
CA SER A 464 -17.51 0.44 -22.49
C SER A 464 -18.48 -0.32 -23.39
N ASN A 465 -18.11 -0.52 -24.66
CA ASN A 465 -18.85 -1.38 -25.60
C ASN A 465 -17.89 -2.38 -26.24
N ILE A 466 -18.20 -3.66 -26.09
CA ILE A 466 -17.49 -4.76 -26.74
C ILE A 466 -18.33 -5.26 -27.91
N PRO A 467 -17.77 -5.36 -29.13
CA PRO A 467 -18.51 -5.80 -30.31
C PRO A 467 -18.85 -7.29 -30.25
N ALA A 468 -19.89 -7.70 -30.98
CA ALA A 468 -20.22 -9.11 -31.16
C ALA A 468 -19.13 -9.84 -31.99
N GLY A 469 -19.01 -11.15 -31.77
CA GLY A 469 -18.10 -12.02 -32.53
C GLY A 469 -16.63 -11.97 -32.09
N GLN A 470 -16.31 -11.20 -31.04
CA GLN A 470 -14.95 -11.09 -30.53
C GLN A 470 -14.48 -12.38 -29.81
N ASN A 471 -13.17 -12.61 -29.81
CA ASN A 471 -12.56 -13.74 -29.09
C ASN A 471 -12.64 -13.52 -27.57
N GLY A 472 -12.98 -14.56 -26.82
CA GLY A 472 -13.21 -14.43 -25.38
C GLY A 472 -11.98 -14.03 -24.56
N SER A 473 -10.76 -14.28 -25.06
CA SER A 473 -9.53 -13.83 -24.41
C SER A 473 -9.34 -12.32 -24.53
N VAL A 474 -9.79 -11.74 -25.66
CA VAL A 474 -9.79 -10.29 -25.87
C VAL A 474 -10.89 -9.64 -25.04
N ASP A 475 -12.08 -10.26 -24.98
CA ASP A 475 -13.17 -9.84 -24.08
C ASP A 475 -12.71 -9.78 -22.63
N LEU A 476 -12.04 -10.83 -22.15
CA LEU A 476 -11.49 -10.86 -20.80
C LEU A 476 -10.50 -9.72 -20.57
N SER A 477 -9.52 -9.54 -21.46
CA SER A 477 -8.54 -8.45 -21.30
C SER A 477 -9.21 -7.07 -21.25
N ASN A 478 -10.14 -6.81 -22.18
CA ASN A 478 -10.87 -5.55 -22.26
C ASN A 478 -11.70 -5.30 -20.99
N ALA A 479 -12.38 -6.34 -20.49
CA ALA A 479 -13.18 -6.24 -19.28
C ALA A 479 -12.33 -5.97 -18.04
N LEU A 480 -11.19 -6.65 -17.89
CA LEU A 480 -10.28 -6.41 -16.78
C LEU A 480 -9.65 -5.01 -16.85
N ASP A 481 -9.40 -4.47 -18.06
CA ASP A 481 -8.95 -3.08 -18.23
C ASP A 481 -10.05 -2.08 -17.88
N ASN A 482 -11.31 -2.36 -18.25
CA ASN A 482 -12.46 -1.56 -17.87
C ASN A 482 -12.69 -1.57 -16.34
N ILE A 483 -12.50 -2.70 -15.68
CA ILE A 483 -12.60 -2.81 -14.21
C ILE A 483 -11.44 -2.06 -13.53
N PHE A 484 -10.21 -2.29 -13.96
CA PHE A 484 -9.02 -1.72 -13.31
C PHE A 484 -8.91 -0.20 -13.44
N ASN A 485 -9.41 0.38 -14.54
CA ASN A 485 -9.41 1.83 -14.72
C ASN A 485 -10.65 2.51 -14.14
N HIS A 486 -11.55 1.77 -13.48
CA HIS A 486 -12.70 2.36 -12.82
C HIS A 486 -12.22 3.36 -11.74
N PRO A 487 -12.85 4.53 -11.59
CA PRO A 487 -12.39 5.57 -10.65
C PRO A 487 -12.54 5.24 -9.16
N ASN A 488 -13.00 4.03 -8.82
CA ASN A 488 -13.15 3.60 -7.42
C ASN A 488 -11.87 2.92 -6.93
#